data_AF-A0A2V5T6H2-F1
#
_entry.id   AF-A0A2V5T6H2-F1
#
_cell.length_a   1.000
_cell.length_b   1.000
_cell.length_c   1.000
_cell.angle_alpha   90.00
_cell.angle_beta   90.00
_cell.angle_gamma   90.00
#
_symmetry.space_group_name_H-M   'P 1'
#
loop_
_entity.id
_entity.type
_entity.pdbx_description
1 polymer ?
#
loop_
_entity_poly.entity_id
_entity_poly.type
_entity_poly.pdbx_seq_one_letter_code
_entity_poly.pdbx_strand_id
1 'polypeptide(L)'
;MSERLHGVPTPEGEYFDSGRFAGLSFVLGVVAVIALVLCAVGAIVNPHQFGYSWLFAFAFFFTLCAGCFFWTIVHHATDAEWSVVVRRQLENLGALLTALALLFVPILLLRHHLFVWMDIPPGVDPSLDTKRAYLNLPFFFVRAVVFLGFFLLAALALRRLSVRQDSDGNPRFTIGMRKVSFISLPMFALCLTFGAYDWLVGLNYRWFSTMFGVYIFAGAAGSSMSLLVLVITAL
;
A
#
# COMPACT_ATOMS: atom_id res chain seq x y z
N MET A 1 19.52 -38.30 39.13
CA MET A 1 19.89 -37.28 38.13
C MET A 1 18.72 -37.11 37.18
N SER A 2 17.72 -36.33 37.59
CA SER A 2 16.48 -36.07 36.84
C SER A 2 16.19 -34.58 36.98
N GLU A 3 17.02 -33.75 36.35
CA GLU A 3 16.80 -32.32 36.32
C GLU A 3 15.92 -31.95 35.10
N ARG A 4 14.77 -31.34 35.43
CA ARG A 4 14.10 -30.26 34.69
C ARG A 4 13.61 -30.57 33.26
N LEU A 5 12.46 -31.24 33.20
CA LEU A 5 11.46 -31.04 32.13
C LEU A 5 10.35 -30.07 32.58
N HIS A 6 10.69 -29.07 33.39
CA HIS A 6 9.81 -27.91 33.54
C HIS A 6 9.97 -27.07 32.28
N GLY A 7 9.12 -27.35 31.28
CA GLY A 7 8.91 -26.41 30.18
C GLY A 7 8.63 -25.06 30.80
N VAL A 8 9.53 -24.10 30.57
CA VAL A 8 9.32 -22.72 31.01
C VAL A 8 7.94 -22.32 30.49
N PRO A 9 6.99 -21.93 31.36
CA PRO A 9 5.70 -21.48 30.89
C PRO A 9 5.98 -20.33 29.93
N THR A 10 5.51 -20.46 28.68
CA THR A 10 5.56 -19.37 27.73
C THR A 10 4.93 -18.15 28.41
N PRO A 11 5.62 -16.99 28.46
CA PRO A 11 5.04 -15.79 29.04
C PRO A 11 3.64 -15.59 28.47
N GLU A 12 2.65 -15.34 29.32
CA GLU A 12 1.34 -14.92 28.82
C GLU A 12 1.56 -13.67 27.97
N GLY A 13 1.07 -13.69 26.73
CA GLY A 13 1.25 -12.56 25.82
C GLY A 13 0.66 -11.30 26.45
N GLU A 14 1.39 -10.19 26.42
CA GLU A 14 0.84 -8.90 26.83
C GLU A 14 -0.39 -8.60 25.97
N TYR A 15 -1.57 -8.63 26.58
CA TYR A 15 -2.81 -8.29 25.89
C TYR A 15 -2.92 -6.77 25.77
N PHE A 16 -3.19 -6.31 24.55
CA PHE A 16 -3.44 -4.90 24.29
C PHE A 16 -4.71 -4.45 25.02
N ASP A 17 -4.58 -3.46 25.92
CA ASP A 17 -5.75 -2.83 26.54
C ASP A 17 -6.51 -1.99 25.50
N SER A 18 -7.55 -2.60 24.94
CA SER A 18 -8.44 -1.97 23.95
C SER A 18 -9.08 -0.66 24.43
N GLY A 19 -9.17 -0.43 25.75
CA GLY A 19 -9.77 0.76 26.32
C GLY A 19 -8.88 2.02 26.21
N ARG A 20 -7.54 1.85 26.16
CA ARG A 20 -6.58 2.97 26.24
C ARG A 20 -6.72 3.98 25.09
N PHE A 21 -7.12 3.52 23.91
CA PHE A 21 -7.24 4.37 22.71
C PHE A 21 -8.67 4.48 22.17
N ALA A 22 -9.67 3.88 22.84
CA ALA A 22 -11.05 3.83 22.34
C ALA A 22 -11.64 5.22 22.07
N GLY A 23 -11.37 6.21 22.94
CA GLY A 23 -11.83 7.58 22.76
C GLY A 23 -11.19 8.27 21.55
N LEU A 24 -9.88 8.11 21.35
CA LEU A 24 -9.18 8.66 20.20
C LEU A 24 -9.63 8.02 18.89
N SER A 25 -9.77 6.69 18.86
CA SER A 25 -10.29 5.96 17.70
C SER A 25 -11.70 6.39 17.33
N PHE A 26 -12.57 6.65 18.32
CA PHE A 26 -13.91 7.17 18.08
C PHE A 26 -13.88 8.57 17.44
N VAL A 27 -13.09 9.49 17.98
CA VAL A 27 -12.93 10.85 17.43
C VAL A 27 -12.40 10.80 16.00
N LEU A 28 -11.35 10.01 15.74
CA LEU A 28 -10.81 9.83 14.40
C LEU A 28 -11.84 9.22 13.43
N GLY A 29 -12.67 8.28 13.91
CA GLY A 29 -13.77 7.71 13.13
C GLY A 29 -14.81 8.75 12.75
N VAL A 30 -15.24 9.61 13.68
CA VAL A 30 -16.19 10.70 13.41
C VAL A 30 -15.61 11.69 12.40
N VAL A 31 -14.34 12.10 12.59
CA VAL A 31 -13.65 13.00 11.65
C VAL A 31 -13.56 12.38 10.26
N ALA A 32 -13.25 11.08 10.16
CA ALA A 32 -13.20 10.37 8.89
C ALA A 32 -14.57 10.35 8.18
N VAL A 33 -15.66 10.13 8.91
CA VAL A 33 -17.01 10.16 8.34
C VAL A 33 -17.36 11.56 7.83
N ILE A 34 -17.10 12.60 8.62
CA ILE A 34 -17.33 14.00 8.21
C ILE A 34 -16.51 14.33 6.96
N ALA A 35 -15.23 13.95 6.93
CA ALA A 35 -14.37 14.16 5.77
C ALA A 35 -14.90 13.43 4.52
N LEU A 36 -15.36 12.19 4.66
CA LEU A 36 -15.95 11.44 3.54
C LEU A 36 -17.24 12.08 3.01
N VAL A 37 -18.09 12.62 3.88
CA VAL A 37 -19.30 13.37 3.46
C VAL A 37 -18.91 14.63 2.70
N LEU A 38 -17.93 15.39 3.18
CA LEU A 38 -17.42 16.57 2.48
C LEU A 38 -16.79 16.22 1.12
N CYS A 39 -16.07 15.10 1.03
CA CYS A 39 -15.57 14.56 -0.24
C CYS A 39 -16.70 14.22 -1.20
N ALA A 40 -17.79 13.61 -0.71
CA ALA A 40 -18.96 13.29 -1.54
C ALA A 40 -19.64 14.57 -2.08
N VAL A 41 -19.76 15.61 -1.25
CA VAL A 41 -20.24 16.93 -1.71
C VAL A 41 -19.31 17.51 -2.77
N GLY A 42 -17.99 17.48 -2.52
CA GLY A 42 -16.98 17.96 -3.47
C GLY A 42 -17.03 17.25 -4.83
N ALA A 43 -17.29 15.94 -4.83
CA ALA A 43 -17.45 15.14 -6.04
C ALA A 43 -18.64 15.59 -6.90
N ILE A 44 -19.71 16.13 -6.29
CA ILE A 44 -20.89 16.62 -6.99
C ILE A 44 -20.69 18.06 -7.47
N VAL A 45 -20.06 18.92 -6.65
CA VAL A 45 -19.88 20.34 -6.95
C VAL A 45 -18.84 20.57 -8.06
N ASN A 46 -17.69 19.90 -7.98
CA ASN A 46 -16.64 20.03 -8.97
C ASN A 46 -15.89 18.68 -9.14
N PRO A 47 -16.41 17.78 -10.01
CA PRO A 47 -15.83 16.46 -10.22
C PRO A 47 -14.37 16.50 -10.70
N HIS A 48 -14.01 17.52 -11.48
CA HIS A 48 -12.67 17.67 -12.04
C HIS A 48 -11.65 17.99 -10.93
N GLN A 49 -11.90 19.02 -10.12
CA GLN A 49 -11.04 19.36 -8.99
C GLN A 49 -10.98 18.21 -7.97
N PHE A 50 -12.13 17.59 -7.69
CA PHE A 50 -12.21 16.46 -6.77
C PHE A 50 -11.34 15.27 -7.24
N GLY A 51 -11.39 14.93 -8.54
CA GLY A 51 -10.59 13.85 -9.11
C GLY A 51 -9.09 14.02 -8.83
N TYR A 52 -8.53 15.20 -9.13
CA TYR A 52 -7.11 15.47 -8.90
C TYR A 52 -6.74 15.46 -7.41
N SER A 53 -7.57 16.08 -6.56
CA SER A 53 -7.33 16.07 -5.10
C SER A 53 -7.41 14.66 -4.52
N TRP A 54 -8.35 13.83 -4.99
CA TRP A 54 -8.49 12.44 -4.56
C TRP A 54 -7.30 11.58 -5.00
N LEU A 55 -6.87 11.71 -6.26
CA LEU A 55 -5.70 11.00 -6.78
C LEU A 55 -4.42 11.38 -6.02
N PHE A 56 -4.24 12.67 -5.69
CA PHE A 56 -3.12 13.14 -4.86
C PHE A 56 -3.13 12.49 -3.48
N ALA A 57 -4.28 12.54 -2.78
CA ALA A 57 -4.41 11.94 -1.45
C ALA A 57 -4.19 10.42 -1.51
N PHE A 58 -4.79 9.74 -2.48
CA PHE A 58 -4.58 8.32 -2.72
C PHE A 58 -3.10 8.01 -2.92
N ALA A 59 -2.40 8.71 -3.81
CA ALA A 59 -0.98 8.45 -4.09
C ALA A 59 -0.09 8.71 -2.86
N PHE A 60 -0.41 9.73 -2.06
CA PHE A 60 0.30 10.02 -0.83
C PHE A 60 0.16 8.88 0.20
N PHE A 61 -1.08 8.49 0.54
CA PHE A 61 -1.30 7.40 1.51
C PHE A 61 -0.87 6.04 0.97
N PHE A 62 -1.00 5.81 -0.34
CA PHE A 62 -0.53 4.61 -1.01
C PHE A 62 0.98 4.45 -0.91
N THR A 63 1.76 5.50 -1.17
CA THR A 63 3.22 5.41 -1.06
C THR A 63 3.68 5.20 0.38
N LEU A 64 3.00 5.78 1.38
CA LEU A 64 3.27 5.48 2.80
C LEU A 64 3.04 3.99 3.14
N CYS A 65 1.90 3.43 2.75
CA CYS A 65 1.57 2.03 3.06
C CYS A 65 2.42 1.05 2.23
N ALA A 66 2.66 1.36 0.95
CA ALA A 66 3.53 0.58 0.08
C ALA A 66 4.97 0.58 0.60
N GLY A 67 5.46 1.70 1.14
CA GLY A 67 6.76 1.76 1.79
C GLY A 67 6.83 0.89 3.06
N CYS A 68 5.77 0.87 3.88
CA CYS A 68 5.73 -0.03 5.04
C CYS A 68 5.77 -1.51 4.62
N PHE A 69 5.05 -1.84 3.56
CA PHE A 69 5.10 -3.17 2.94
C PHE A 69 6.50 -3.49 2.38
N PHE A 70 7.16 -2.53 1.73
CA PHE A 70 8.54 -2.66 1.24
C PHE A 70 9.53 -3.03 2.36
N TRP A 71 9.50 -2.30 3.47
CA TRP A 71 10.38 -2.62 4.60
C TRP A 71 10.06 -3.99 5.20
N THR A 72 8.78 -4.37 5.26
CA THR A 72 8.38 -5.71 5.71
C THR A 72 9.02 -6.81 4.85
N ILE A 73 8.91 -6.71 3.52
CA ILE A 73 9.50 -7.72 2.62
C ILE A 73 11.02 -7.71 2.66
N VAL A 74 11.67 -6.54 2.73
CA VAL A 74 13.13 -6.43 2.84
C VAL A 74 13.62 -7.08 4.12
N HIS A 75 13.01 -6.76 5.27
CA HIS A 75 13.40 -7.30 6.57
C HIS A 75 13.30 -8.82 6.63
N HIS A 76 12.30 -9.41 5.99
CA HIS A 76 12.18 -10.87 5.88
C HIS A 76 13.16 -11.48 4.89
N ALA A 77 13.52 -10.76 3.82
CA ALA A 77 14.45 -11.26 2.80
C ALA A 77 15.92 -11.20 3.28
N THR A 78 16.27 -10.23 4.12
CA THR A 78 17.62 -10.03 4.66
C THR A 78 17.82 -10.57 6.07
N ASP A 79 16.79 -11.18 6.66
CA ASP A 79 16.80 -11.67 8.05
C ASP A 79 17.21 -10.60 9.07
N ALA A 80 16.65 -9.39 8.91
CA ALA A 80 16.96 -8.27 9.78
C ALA A 80 16.38 -8.47 11.20
N GLU A 81 17.23 -8.76 12.17
CA GLU A 81 16.83 -9.00 13.58
C GLU A 81 16.39 -7.72 14.31
N TRP A 82 17.00 -6.57 14.00
CA TRP A 82 16.62 -5.29 14.62
C TRP A 82 15.17 -4.90 14.33
N SER A 83 14.62 -5.38 13.20
CA SER A 83 13.27 -5.06 12.76
C SER A 83 12.17 -5.79 13.55
N VAL A 84 12.52 -6.79 14.36
CA VAL A 84 11.54 -7.67 15.04
C VAL A 84 10.55 -6.88 15.89
N VAL A 85 11.03 -5.86 16.61
CA VAL A 85 10.19 -5.01 17.48
C VAL A 85 9.22 -4.14 16.69
N VAL A 86 9.62 -3.68 15.51
CA VAL A 86 8.84 -2.70 14.71
C VAL A 86 8.02 -3.36 13.61
N ARG A 87 8.27 -4.65 13.32
CA ARG A 87 7.67 -5.40 12.21
C ARG A 87 6.16 -5.45 12.27
N ARG A 88 5.58 -5.68 13.46
CA ARG A 88 4.12 -5.75 13.62
C ARG A 88 3.44 -4.45 13.20
N GLN A 89 4.07 -3.30 13.44
CA GLN A 89 3.52 -2.01 13.04
C GLN A 89 3.67 -1.77 11.54
N LEU A 90 4.78 -2.16 10.93
CA LEU A 90 4.92 -2.15 9.47
C LEU A 90 3.90 -3.04 8.77
N GLU A 91 3.62 -4.24 9.31
CA GLU A 91 2.59 -5.14 8.79
C GLU A 91 1.17 -4.56 8.93
N ASN A 92 0.87 -3.91 10.07
CA ASN A 92 -0.43 -3.28 10.31
C ASN A 92 -0.66 -2.10 9.36
N LEU A 93 0.34 -1.24 9.17
CA LEU A 93 0.30 -0.13 8.19
C LEU A 93 0.25 -0.66 6.76
N GLY A 94 1.03 -1.69 6.44
CA GLY A 94 1.02 -2.34 5.13
C GLY A 94 -0.34 -2.98 4.80
N ALA A 95 -1.05 -3.52 5.81
CA ALA A 95 -2.39 -4.07 5.61
C ALA A 95 -3.43 -3.03 5.19
N LEU A 96 -3.20 -1.73 5.44
CA LEU A 96 -4.06 -0.64 4.96
C LEU A 96 -4.06 -0.51 3.43
N LEU A 97 -3.13 -1.16 2.71
CA LEU A 97 -3.19 -1.31 1.25
C LEU A 97 -4.51 -1.95 0.80
N THR A 98 -5.15 -2.77 1.65
CA THR A 98 -6.48 -3.34 1.39
C THR A 98 -7.56 -2.26 1.31
N ALA A 99 -7.55 -1.31 2.25
CA ALA A 99 -8.46 -0.17 2.26
C ALA A 99 -8.16 0.77 1.08
N LEU A 100 -6.89 0.99 0.76
CA LEU A 100 -6.50 1.80 -0.39
C LEU A 100 -6.95 1.19 -1.72
N ALA A 101 -6.92 -0.13 -1.87
CA ALA A 101 -7.45 -0.79 -3.06
C ALA A 101 -8.95 -0.47 -3.26
N LEU A 102 -9.73 -0.35 -2.19
CA LEU A 102 -11.11 0.12 -2.26
C LEU A 102 -11.20 1.62 -2.59
N LEU A 103 -10.35 2.45 -1.99
CA LEU A 103 -10.28 3.90 -2.25
C LEU A 103 -9.74 4.24 -3.65
N PHE A 104 -9.32 3.26 -4.43
CA PHE A 104 -9.01 3.42 -5.85
C PHE A 104 -10.27 3.50 -6.73
N VAL A 105 -11.43 3.02 -6.24
CA VAL A 105 -12.68 3.00 -7.03
C VAL A 105 -13.09 4.40 -7.53
N PRO A 106 -13.08 5.48 -6.73
CA PRO A 106 -13.39 6.82 -7.22
C PRO A 106 -12.49 7.29 -8.38
N ILE A 107 -11.20 6.88 -8.40
CA ILE A 107 -10.27 7.19 -9.50
C ILE A 107 -10.73 6.54 -10.80
N LEU A 108 -11.21 5.28 -10.74
CA LEU A 108 -11.76 4.59 -11.90
C LEU A 108 -13.05 5.22 -12.42
N LEU A 109 -13.90 5.72 -11.52
CA LEU A 109 -15.14 6.41 -11.89
C LEU A 109 -14.86 7.77 -12.54
N LEU A 110 -13.90 8.53 -12.00
CA LEU A 110 -13.52 9.88 -12.45
C LEU A 110 -12.42 9.89 -13.52
N ARG A 111 -12.09 8.73 -14.08
CA ARG A 111 -10.96 8.54 -15.00
C ARG A 111 -10.97 9.52 -16.20
N HIS A 112 -12.14 9.84 -16.75
CA HIS A 112 -12.28 10.76 -17.89
C HIS A 112 -11.94 12.21 -17.52
N HIS A 113 -12.09 12.58 -16.24
CA HIS A 113 -11.67 13.90 -15.75
C HIS A 113 -10.18 13.96 -15.42
N LEU A 114 -9.53 12.82 -15.20
CA LEU A 114 -8.13 12.72 -14.81
C LEU A 114 -7.21 12.54 -16.02
N PHE A 115 -7.59 11.62 -16.90
CA PHE A 115 -6.74 11.08 -17.95
C PHE A 115 -7.24 11.52 -19.32
N VAL A 116 -6.77 12.68 -19.75
CA VAL A 116 -7.18 13.32 -21.03
C VAL A 116 -6.99 12.37 -22.23
N TRP A 117 -5.98 11.50 -22.19
CA TRP A 117 -5.73 10.52 -23.27
C TRP A 117 -6.86 9.50 -23.47
N MET A 118 -7.75 9.30 -22.49
CA MET A 118 -8.87 8.36 -22.60
C MET A 118 -9.97 8.87 -23.55
N ASP A 119 -10.01 10.18 -23.80
CA ASP A 119 -11.04 10.81 -24.64
C ASP A 119 -10.53 11.15 -26.06
N ILE A 120 -9.22 10.97 -26.32
CA ILE A 120 -8.61 11.29 -27.61
C ILE A 120 -8.68 10.07 -28.55
N PRO A 121 -9.41 10.17 -29.68
CA PRO A 121 -9.56 9.05 -30.60
C PRO A 121 -8.29 8.79 -31.43
N PRO A 122 -8.17 7.59 -32.05
CA PRO A 122 -7.09 7.27 -32.98
C PRO A 122 -6.89 8.23 -34.14
N GLY A 123 -5.63 8.59 -34.42
CA GLY A 123 -5.24 9.45 -35.54
C GLY A 123 -5.16 10.95 -35.22
N VAL A 124 -5.50 11.37 -33.99
CA VAL A 124 -5.49 12.79 -33.59
C VAL A 124 -4.14 13.23 -33.03
N ASP A 125 -3.49 12.41 -32.20
CA ASP A 125 -2.20 12.74 -31.59
C ASP A 125 -1.18 11.62 -31.86
N PRO A 126 -0.17 11.85 -32.72
CA PRO A 126 0.88 10.87 -33.02
C PRO A 126 1.62 10.36 -31.76
N SER A 127 1.79 11.21 -30.73
CA SER A 127 2.45 10.83 -29.49
C SER A 127 1.63 9.79 -28.70
N LEU A 128 0.31 9.94 -28.68
CA LEU A 128 -0.58 8.96 -28.05
C LEU A 128 -0.71 7.70 -28.90
N ASP A 129 -0.77 7.85 -30.22
CA ASP A 129 -0.92 6.76 -31.18
C ASP A 129 0.17 5.70 -31.00
N THR A 130 1.43 6.13 -30.85
CA THR A 130 2.57 5.22 -30.58
C THR A 130 2.48 4.48 -29.24
N LYS A 131 1.70 4.98 -28.27
CA LYS A 131 1.59 4.45 -26.91
C LYS A 131 0.30 3.65 -26.66
N ARG A 132 -0.61 3.54 -27.63
CA ARG A 132 -1.93 2.90 -27.44
C ARG A 132 -1.88 1.43 -27.02
N ALA A 133 -0.82 0.72 -27.38
CA ALA A 133 -0.61 -0.64 -26.88
C ALA A 133 -0.59 -0.68 -25.34
N TYR A 134 -0.08 0.38 -24.70
CA TYR A 134 -0.03 0.54 -23.25
C TYR A 134 -1.17 1.41 -22.69
N LEU A 135 -1.44 2.56 -23.32
CA LEU A 135 -2.48 3.53 -22.94
C LEU A 135 -3.80 3.21 -23.64
N ASN A 136 -4.47 2.17 -23.17
CA ASN A 136 -5.83 1.84 -23.53
C ASN A 136 -6.63 1.42 -22.29
N LEU A 137 -7.94 1.62 -22.33
CA LEU A 137 -8.82 1.44 -21.16
C LEU A 137 -8.84 -0.02 -20.64
N PRO A 138 -9.00 -1.06 -21.50
CA PRO A 138 -8.98 -2.44 -21.01
C PRO A 138 -7.67 -2.81 -20.33
N PHE A 139 -6.53 -2.45 -20.93
CA PHE A 139 -5.23 -2.82 -20.38
C PHE A 139 -4.89 -2.02 -19.13
N PHE A 140 -5.28 -0.73 -19.05
CA PHE A 140 -5.18 0.07 -17.83
C PHE A 140 -5.95 -0.57 -16.67
N PHE A 141 -7.18 -1.03 -16.91
CA PHE A 141 -8.00 -1.67 -15.87
C PHE A 141 -7.38 -2.99 -15.39
N VAL A 142 -6.94 -3.85 -16.32
CA VAL A 142 -6.26 -5.11 -15.98
C VAL A 142 -5.00 -4.85 -15.14
N ARG A 143 -4.18 -3.88 -15.55
CA ARG A 143 -2.97 -3.50 -14.80
C ARG A 143 -3.30 -2.98 -13.40
N ALA A 144 -4.31 -2.11 -13.27
CA ALA A 144 -4.74 -1.62 -11.97
C ALA A 144 -5.17 -2.76 -11.03
N VAL A 145 -5.95 -3.72 -11.52
CA VAL A 145 -6.36 -4.91 -10.76
C VAL A 145 -5.15 -5.78 -10.39
N VAL A 146 -4.21 -6.00 -11.31
CA VAL A 146 -3.00 -6.79 -11.05
C VAL A 146 -2.12 -6.11 -9.99
N PHE A 147 -1.88 -4.80 -10.10
CA PHE A 147 -1.02 -4.08 -9.18
C PHE A 147 -1.63 -4.03 -7.78
N LEU A 148 -2.88 -3.58 -7.67
CA LEU A 148 -3.58 -3.52 -6.37
C LEU A 148 -3.81 -4.91 -5.79
N GLY A 149 -4.13 -5.89 -6.63
CA GLY A 149 -4.29 -7.29 -6.24
C GLY A 149 -3.00 -7.87 -5.67
N PHE A 150 -1.85 -7.61 -6.31
CA PHE A 150 -0.54 -7.98 -5.77
C PHE A 150 -0.31 -7.37 -4.38
N PHE A 151 -0.45 -6.05 -4.23
CA PHE A 151 -0.24 -5.36 -2.96
C PHE A 151 -1.17 -5.89 -1.85
N LEU A 152 -2.46 -6.06 -2.18
CA LEU A 152 -3.47 -6.58 -1.27
C LEU A 152 -3.15 -8.01 -0.81
N LEU A 153 -2.89 -8.90 -1.75
CA LEU A 153 -2.68 -10.32 -1.45
C LEU A 153 -1.37 -10.55 -0.72
N ALA A 154 -0.28 -9.89 -1.14
CA ALA A 154 1.04 -10.06 -0.52
C ALA A 154 1.07 -9.49 0.91
N ALA A 155 0.51 -8.30 1.13
CA ALA A 155 0.44 -7.70 2.47
C ALA A 155 -0.42 -8.55 3.42
N LEU A 156 -1.57 -9.04 2.97
CA LEU A 156 -2.42 -9.93 3.77
C LEU A 156 -1.77 -11.29 4.02
N ALA A 157 -1.06 -11.86 3.04
CA ALA A 157 -0.36 -13.13 3.20
C ALA A 157 0.72 -13.04 4.28
N LEU A 158 1.57 -12.00 4.23
CA LEU A 158 2.61 -11.77 5.24
C LEU A 158 2.00 -11.60 6.64
N ARG A 159 1.00 -10.72 6.78
CA ARG A 159 0.33 -10.49 8.07
C ARG A 159 -0.32 -11.77 8.61
N ARG A 160 -0.99 -12.56 7.76
CA ARG A 160 -1.61 -13.83 8.16
C ARG A 160 -0.57 -14.86 8.62
N LEU A 161 0.54 -15.00 7.91
CA LEU A 161 1.62 -15.92 8.30
C LEU A 161 2.29 -15.46 9.60
N SER A 162 2.52 -14.16 9.75
CA SER A 162 3.11 -13.53 10.93
C SER A 162 2.23 -13.72 12.18
N VAL A 163 0.93 -13.48 12.09
CA VAL A 163 0.01 -13.71 13.22
C VAL A 163 -0.09 -15.20 13.60
N ARG A 164 -0.08 -16.10 12.61
CA ARG A 164 -0.08 -17.55 12.88
C ARG A 164 1.21 -18.03 13.54
N GLN A 165 2.33 -17.38 13.25
CA GLN A 165 3.60 -17.68 13.90
C GLN A 165 3.56 -17.39 15.40
N ASP A 166 2.89 -16.32 15.81
CA ASP A 166 2.74 -15.98 17.24
C ASP A 166 1.94 -17.04 18.00
N SER A 167 0.94 -17.67 17.36
CA SER A 167 0.10 -18.69 18.00
C SER A 167 0.79 -20.06 18.11
N ASP A 168 1.44 -20.51 17.03
CA ASP A 168 2.01 -21.87 16.96
C ASP A 168 3.51 -21.91 17.36
N GLY A 169 4.22 -20.78 17.34
CA GLY A 169 5.68 -20.70 17.51
C GLY A 169 6.51 -21.40 16.42
N ASN A 170 5.86 -21.94 15.38
CA ASN A 170 6.50 -22.86 14.43
C ASN A 170 7.37 -22.10 13.39
N PRO A 171 8.67 -22.45 13.23
CA PRO A 171 9.57 -21.82 12.26
C PRO A 171 9.12 -21.91 10.79
N ARG A 172 8.19 -22.82 10.46
CA ARG A 172 7.62 -22.96 9.11
C ARG A 172 7.06 -21.64 8.57
N PHE A 173 6.47 -20.82 9.43
CA PHE A 173 5.85 -19.56 9.05
C PHE A 173 6.90 -18.51 8.69
N THR A 174 8.02 -18.45 9.41
CA THR A 174 9.17 -17.63 9.06
C THR A 174 9.69 -17.96 7.66
N ILE A 175 9.86 -19.25 7.36
CA ILE A 175 10.32 -19.72 6.04
C ILE A 175 9.29 -19.36 4.95
N GLY A 176 8.00 -19.50 5.25
CA GLY A 176 6.91 -19.10 4.35
C GLY A 176 6.94 -17.60 4.04
N MET A 177 7.09 -16.75 5.05
CA MET A 177 7.22 -15.31 4.86
C MET A 177 8.45 -14.95 4.04
N ARG A 178 9.60 -15.60 4.29
CA ARG A 178 10.82 -15.39 3.50
C ARG A 178 10.59 -15.69 2.01
N LYS A 179 9.89 -16.79 1.67
CA LYS A 179 9.53 -17.13 0.29
C LYS A 179 8.62 -16.07 -0.35
N VAL A 180 7.59 -15.64 0.37
CA VAL A 180 6.68 -14.58 -0.10
C VAL A 180 7.46 -13.29 -0.34
N SER A 181 8.36 -12.92 0.56
CA SER A 181 9.19 -11.71 0.44
C SER A 181 10.13 -11.75 -0.76
N PHE A 182 10.82 -12.88 -1.01
CA PHE A 182 11.69 -13.00 -2.19
C PHE A 182 10.94 -12.82 -3.51
N ILE A 183 9.74 -13.39 -3.64
CA ILE A 183 8.89 -13.21 -4.82
C ILE A 183 8.37 -11.77 -4.88
N SER A 184 8.02 -11.19 -3.73
CA SER A 184 7.41 -9.87 -3.64
C SER A 184 8.38 -8.74 -3.95
N LEU A 185 9.69 -8.89 -3.74
CA LEU A 185 10.68 -7.83 -4.00
C LEU A 185 10.70 -7.34 -5.46
N PRO A 186 10.93 -8.20 -6.48
CA PRO A 186 10.87 -7.75 -7.87
C PRO A 186 9.47 -7.33 -8.28
N MET A 187 8.44 -8.04 -7.80
CA MET A 187 7.04 -7.67 -8.08
C MET A 187 6.68 -6.30 -7.52
N PHE A 188 7.17 -5.94 -6.34
CA PHE A 188 7.00 -4.63 -5.73
C PHE A 188 7.59 -3.53 -6.61
N ALA A 189 8.85 -3.70 -7.04
CA ALA A 189 9.50 -2.72 -7.90
C ALA A 189 8.74 -2.52 -9.21
N LEU A 190 8.29 -3.60 -9.86
CA LEU A 190 7.54 -3.55 -11.11
C LEU A 190 6.15 -2.92 -10.92
N CYS A 191 5.35 -3.42 -9.98
CA CYS A 191 3.99 -2.93 -9.73
C CYS A 191 3.98 -1.47 -9.27
N LEU A 192 4.91 -1.06 -8.40
CA LEU A 192 5.00 0.33 -7.96
C LEU A 192 5.39 1.26 -9.12
N THR A 193 6.36 0.82 -9.93
CA THR A 193 6.83 1.58 -11.09
C THR A 193 5.72 1.75 -12.12
N PHE A 194 5.14 0.65 -12.62
CA PHE A 194 4.07 0.73 -13.62
C PHE A 194 2.79 1.38 -13.07
N GLY A 195 2.49 1.20 -11.78
CA GLY A 195 1.43 1.95 -11.11
C GLY A 195 1.67 3.46 -11.10
N ALA A 196 2.91 3.90 -10.83
CA ALA A 196 3.27 5.31 -10.92
C ALA A 196 3.17 5.85 -12.37
N TYR A 197 3.52 5.05 -13.37
CA TYR A 197 3.31 5.43 -14.77
C TYR A 197 1.83 5.56 -15.12
N ASP A 198 1.00 4.61 -14.70
CA ASP A 198 -0.43 4.62 -15.00
C ASP A 198 -1.15 5.77 -14.30
N TRP A 199 -0.90 5.95 -13.00
CA TRP A 199 -1.72 6.83 -12.17
C TRP A 199 -1.20 8.27 -12.12
N LEU A 200 0.11 8.49 -12.24
CA LEU A 200 0.71 9.82 -12.12
C LEU A 200 1.24 10.33 -13.46
N VAL A 201 2.11 9.58 -14.13
CA VAL A 201 2.64 9.98 -15.45
C VAL A 201 1.52 10.00 -16.49
N GLY A 202 0.54 9.11 -16.36
CA GLY A 202 -0.65 9.03 -17.22
C GLY A 202 -1.46 10.33 -17.27
N LEU A 203 -1.34 11.23 -16.27
CA LEU A 203 -1.97 12.55 -16.32
C LEU A 203 -1.42 13.41 -17.46
N ASN A 204 -0.13 13.26 -17.78
CA ASN A 204 0.52 13.90 -18.92
C ASN A 204 1.26 12.85 -19.75
N TYR A 205 0.52 12.16 -20.60
CA TYR A 205 1.02 11.09 -21.48
C TYR A 205 2.11 11.54 -22.47
N ARG A 206 2.29 12.85 -22.70
CA ARG A 206 3.35 13.37 -23.58
C ARG A 206 4.72 13.37 -22.91
N TRP A 207 4.74 13.50 -21.58
CA TRP A 207 5.97 13.48 -20.79
C TRP A 207 6.40 12.04 -20.47
N PHE A 208 7.70 11.81 -20.34
CA PHE A 208 8.25 10.52 -19.93
C PHE A 208 9.55 10.72 -19.13
N SER A 209 9.81 9.83 -18.17
CA SER A 209 11.06 9.79 -17.41
C SER A 209 11.25 8.40 -16.82
N THR A 210 12.37 7.75 -17.16
CA THR A 210 12.73 6.42 -16.63
C THR A 210 12.93 6.43 -15.12
N MET A 211 13.44 7.54 -14.57
CA MET A 211 13.72 7.71 -13.14
C MET A 211 12.49 8.02 -12.30
N PHE A 212 11.33 8.30 -12.91
CA PHE A 212 10.13 8.66 -12.15
C PHE A 212 9.64 7.51 -11.25
N GLY A 213 9.71 6.27 -11.73
CA GLY A 213 9.37 5.10 -10.90
C GLY A 213 10.29 4.96 -9.68
N VAL A 214 11.61 5.16 -9.88
CA VAL A 214 12.60 5.11 -8.81
C VAL A 214 12.41 6.27 -7.82
N TYR A 215 12.02 7.45 -8.31
CA TYR A 215 11.66 8.58 -7.47
C TYR A 215 10.49 8.26 -6.53
N ILE A 216 9.41 7.67 -7.06
CA ILE A 216 8.27 7.23 -6.25
C ILE A 216 8.67 6.10 -5.28
N PHE A 217 9.52 5.17 -5.72
CA PHE A 217 10.05 4.10 -4.87
C PHE A 217 10.85 4.66 -3.68
N ALA A 218 11.82 5.53 -3.93
CA ALA A 218 12.64 6.13 -2.89
C ALA A 218 11.80 6.99 -1.94
N GLY A 219 10.82 7.73 -2.49
CA GLY A 219 9.84 8.48 -1.71
C GLY A 219 9.00 7.59 -0.80
N ALA A 220 8.48 6.47 -1.31
CA ALA A 220 7.72 5.49 -0.52
C ALA A 220 8.57 4.88 0.61
N ALA A 221 9.78 4.43 0.29
CA ALA A 221 10.70 3.85 1.27
C ALA A 221 11.11 4.86 2.37
N GLY A 222 11.42 6.11 2.00
CA GLY A 222 11.81 7.15 2.95
C GLY A 222 10.65 7.62 3.84
N SER A 223 9.50 7.97 3.23
CA SER A 223 8.34 8.49 3.95
C SER A 223 7.73 7.46 4.92
N SER A 224 7.76 6.17 4.56
CA SER A 224 7.30 5.10 5.46
C SER A 224 8.19 4.92 6.69
N MET A 225 9.51 5.15 6.61
CA MET A 225 10.37 5.16 7.79
C MET A 225 10.03 6.33 8.72
N SER A 226 9.79 7.51 8.16
CA SER A 226 9.33 8.65 8.97
C SER A 226 7.98 8.37 9.65
N LEU A 227 7.03 7.76 8.93
CA LEU A 227 5.76 7.33 9.50
C LEU A 227 5.97 6.29 10.62
N LEU A 228 6.86 5.32 10.41
CA LEU A 228 7.19 4.31 11.42
C LEU A 228 7.72 4.95 12.71
N VAL A 229 8.64 5.91 12.59
CA VAL A 229 9.17 6.66 13.74
C VAL A 229 8.04 7.36 14.48
N LEU A 230 7.18 8.10 13.78
CA LEU A 230 6.04 8.80 14.39
C LEU A 230 5.11 7.82 15.14
N VAL A 231 4.77 6.69 14.50
CA VAL A 231 3.88 5.68 15.08
C VAL A 231 4.49 5.05 16.32
N ILE A 232 5.79 4.71 16.31
CA ILE A 232 6.47 4.13 17.48
C ILE A 232 6.62 5.15 18.61
N THR A 233 6.86 6.42 18.29
CA THR A 233 7.00 7.46 19.33
C THR A 233 5.67 7.88 19.95
N ALA A 234 4.56 7.71 19.23
CA ALA A 234 3.22 8.10 19.68
C ALA A 234 2.48 6.99 20.45
N LEU A 235 2.87 5.72 20.25
CA LEU A 235 2.31 4.54 20.91
C LEU A 235 3.13 4.17 22.17
#